data_AF-A0A6A6REB8-F1
#
_entry.id   AF-A0A6A6REB8-F1
#
_cell.length_a   1.000
_cell.length_b   1.000
_cell.length_c   1.000
_cell.angle_alpha   90.00
_cell.angle_beta   90.00
_cell.angle_gamma   90.00
#
_symmetry.space_group_name_H-M   'P 1'
#
loop_
_entity.id
_entity.type
_entity.pdbx_description
1 polymer ?
#
loop_
_entity_poly.entity_id
_entity_poly.type
_entity_poly.pdbx_seq_one_letter_code
_entity_poly.pdbx_strand_id
1 'polypeptide(L)'
;MSSKDETLGLVKDALDQISSIHTARALLLRLCYNSEFALDFLAEELLTTESEVYSSNSESEDEAAYRPNKRKRKTYAHVRYRKCTQCLETFDITDNTTGCCTWHEGELEFDDEADTWIDWDEDTHGPMDTTEHREEYPDGFRWTCCDDPGDYEGCESGRHSTVRGEPPQKRKRYEYQELREHAHLE
;
A
#
# COMPACT_ATOMS: atom_id res chain seq x y z
N MET A 1 -19.51 -41.37 -4.83
CA MET A 1 -19.62 -39.89 -4.71
C MET A 1 -18.26 -39.43 -4.20
N SER A 2 -17.58 -38.54 -4.92
CA SER A 2 -16.29 -38.03 -4.44
C SER A 2 -16.48 -37.30 -3.12
N SER A 3 -15.55 -37.45 -2.18
CA SER A 3 -15.60 -36.74 -0.90
C SER A 3 -15.53 -35.23 -1.14
N LYS A 4 -16.09 -34.46 -0.21
CA LYS A 4 -15.95 -32.99 -0.22
C LYS A 4 -14.47 -32.59 -0.24
N ASP A 5 -13.62 -33.31 0.50
CA ASP A 5 -12.20 -33.00 0.61
C ASP A 5 -11.43 -33.33 -0.68
N GLU A 6 -11.79 -34.43 -1.35
CA GLU A 6 -11.24 -34.77 -2.67
C GLU A 6 -11.62 -33.70 -3.71
N THR A 7 -12.88 -33.26 -3.68
CA THR A 7 -13.35 -32.21 -4.57
C THR A 7 -12.64 -30.88 -4.30
N LEU A 8 -12.42 -30.53 -3.03
CA LEU A 8 -11.69 -29.32 -2.63
C LEU A 8 -10.23 -29.36 -3.08
N GLY A 9 -9.57 -30.51 -2.98
CA GLY A 9 -8.21 -30.71 -3.49
C GLY A 9 -8.12 -30.44 -4.98
N LEU A 10 -9.01 -31.04 -5.78
CA LEU A 10 -9.06 -30.82 -7.23
C LEU A 10 -9.33 -29.36 -7.60
N VAL A 11 -10.18 -28.66 -6.84
CA VAL A 11 -10.43 -27.22 -7.05
C VAL A 11 -9.18 -26.40 -6.75
N LYS A 12 -8.44 -26.72 -5.68
CA LYS A 12 -7.19 -26.02 -5.35
C LYS A 12 -6.16 -26.20 -6.46
N ASP A 13 -5.93 -27.44 -6.90
CA ASP A 13 -4.97 -27.74 -7.97
C ASP A 13 -5.34 -27.02 -9.27
N ALA A 14 -6.64 -26.91 -9.57
CA ALA A 14 -7.13 -26.15 -10.71
C ALA A 14 -6.86 -24.65 -10.57
N LEU A 15 -7.07 -24.07 -9.39
CA LEU A 15 -6.78 -22.65 -9.11
C LEU A 15 -5.29 -22.34 -9.22
N ASP A 16 -4.42 -23.20 -8.68
CA ASP A 16 -2.97 -23.04 -8.74
C ASP A 16 -2.44 -23.10 -10.19
N GLN A 17 -3.15 -23.80 -11.08
CA GLN A 17 -2.84 -23.86 -12.51
C GLN A 17 -3.39 -22.67 -13.32
N ILE A 18 -4.24 -21.82 -12.74
CA ILE A 18 -4.73 -20.61 -13.43
C ILE A 18 -3.59 -19.60 -13.52
N SER A 19 -2.96 -19.51 -14.69
CA SER A 19 -1.91 -18.52 -14.95
C SER A 19 -2.45 -17.11 -15.19
N SER A 20 -3.76 -16.96 -15.45
CA SER A 20 -4.37 -15.67 -15.81
C SER A 20 -5.20 -15.10 -14.67
N ILE A 21 -4.73 -13.97 -14.12
CA ILE A 21 -5.45 -13.16 -13.12
C ILE A 21 -6.87 -12.78 -13.58
N HIS A 22 -7.08 -12.61 -14.90
CA HIS A 22 -8.39 -12.28 -15.45
C HIS A 22 -9.38 -13.43 -15.31
N THR A 23 -8.92 -14.67 -15.49
CA THR A 23 -9.76 -15.87 -15.32
C THR A 23 -10.15 -16.05 -13.85
N ALA A 24 -9.20 -15.91 -12.92
CA ALA A 24 -9.47 -15.97 -11.49
C ALA A 24 -10.48 -14.89 -11.06
N ARG A 25 -10.29 -13.64 -11.50
CA ARG A 25 -11.22 -12.53 -11.27
C ARG A 25 -12.62 -12.83 -11.80
N ALA A 26 -12.74 -13.37 -13.01
CA ALA A 26 -14.03 -13.72 -13.60
C ALA A 26 -14.78 -14.81 -12.82
N LEU A 27 -14.06 -15.81 -12.29
CA LEU A 27 -14.63 -16.85 -11.44
C LEU A 27 -15.11 -16.28 -10.10
N LEU A 28 -14.32 -15.41 -9.45
CA LEU A 28 -14.72 -14.73 -8.21
C LEU A 28 -15.98 -13.88 -8.40
N LEU A 29 -16.04 -13.08 -9.48
CA LEU A 29 -17.22 -12.29 -9.79
C LEU A 29 -18.45 -13.17 -10.06
N ARG A 30 -18.26 -14.30 -10.75
CA ARG A 30 -19.33 -15.27 -10.96
C ARG A 30 -19.79 -15.88 -9.64
N LEU A 31 -18.87 -16.18 -8.72
CA LEU A 31 -19.21 -16.69 -7.40
C LEU A 31 -20.04 -15.68 -6.60
N CYS A 32 -19.64 -14.40 -6.59
CA CYS A 32 -20.41 -13.32 -5.96
C CYS A 32 -21.81 -13.18 -6.56
N TYR A 33 -21.94 -13.27 -7.88
CA TYR A 33 -23.24 -13.15 -8.55
C TYR A 33 -24.20 -14.30 -8.18
N ASN A 34 -23.67 -15.50 -7.93
CA ASN A 34 -24.47 -16.69 -7.66
C ASN A 34 -24.62 -17.00 -6.16
N SER A 35 -23.95 -16.26 -5.27
CA SER A 35 -23.96 -16.52 -3.83
C SER A 35 -23.84 -15.21 -3.04
N GLU A 36 -24.92 -14.81 -2.39
CA GLU A 36 -24.93 -13.65 -1.46
C GLU A 36 -23.91 -13.83 -0.34
N PHE A 37 -23.74 -15.05 0.17
CA PHE A 37 -22.73 -15.35 1.18
C PHE A 37 -21.30 -15.06 0.69
N ALA A 38 -21.00 -15.42 -0.56
CA ALA A 38 -19.68 -15.14 -1.13
C ALA A 38 -19.48 -13.65 -1.40
N LEU A 39 -20.54 -12.94 -1.81
CA LEU A 39 -20.50 -11.49 -1.96
C LEU A 39 -20.24 -10.78 -0.63
N ASP A 40 -20.98 -11.14 0.43
CA ASP A 40 -20.82 -10.57 1.76
C ASP A 40 -19.41 -10.84 2.30
N PHE A 41 -18.91 -12.07 2.18
CA PHE A 41 -17.55 -12.44 2.58
C PHE A 41 -16.48 -11.60 1.86
N LEU A 42 -16.57 -11.49 0.53
CA LEU A 42 -15.60 -10.71 -0.24
C LEU A 42 -15.72 -9.20 0.00
N ALA A 43 -16.93 -8.70 0.27
CA ALA A 43 -17.13 -7.30 0.62
C ALA A 43 -16.50 -6.97 1.97
N GLU A 44 -16.62 -7.86 2.97
CA GLU A 44 -15.95 -7.68 4.26
C GLU A 44 -14.41 -7.72 4.17
N GLU A 45 -13.87 -8.49 3.24
CA GLU A 45 -12.42 -8.62 3.08
C GLU A 45 -11.81 -7.48 2.25
N LEU A 46 -12.48 -7.07 1.15
CA LEU A 46 -11.91 -6.16 0.15
C LEU A 46 -12.36 -4.71 0.30
N LEU A 47 -13.42 -4.45 1.07
CA LEU A 47 -14.00 -3.12 1.24
C LEU A 47 -13.97 -2.71 2.70
N THR A 48 -14.03 -1.41 2.93
CA THR A 48 -14.08 -0.83 4.27
C THR A 48 -15.06 0.33 4.34
N THR A 49 -15.48 0.65 5.55
CA THR A 49 -16.39 1.75 5.88
C THR A 49 -15.63 3.03 6.20
N GLU A 50 -16.27 4.19 6.04
CA GLU A 50 -15.71 5.47 6.47
C GLU A 50 -15.21 5.41 7.94
N SER A 51 -16.02 4.83 8.83
CA SER A 51 -15.69 4.75 10.26
C SER A 51 -14.43 3.95 10.58
N GLU A 52 -14.14 2.90 9.81
CA GLU A 52 -12.92 2.09 9.98
C GLU A 52 -11.68 2.88 9.53
N VAL A 53 -11.79 3.59 8.40
CA VAL A 53 -10.72 4.49 7.93
C VAL A 53 -10.45 5.61 8.94
N TYR A 54 -11.48 6.32 9.41
CA TYR A 54 -11.29 7.39 10.40
C TYR A 54 -10.70 6.89 11.71
N SER A 55 -11.13 5.72 12.20
CA SER A 55 -10.58 5.12 13.43
C SER A 55 -9.07 4.87 13.31
N SER A 56 -8.62 4.35 12.16
CA SER A 56 -7.17 4.12 11.91
C SER A 56 -6.35 5.41 11.83
N ASN A 57 -7.01 6.52 11.45
CA ASN A 57 -6.39 7.81 11.17
C ASN A 57 -6.28 8.72 12.41
N SER A 58 -6.95 8.34 13.50
CA SER A 58 -7.05 9.16 14.71
C SER A 58 -6.18 8.60 15.83
N GLU A 59 -5.06 9.28 16.12
CA GLU A 59 -4.16 8.98 17.26
C GLU A 59 -4.76 9.36 18.64
N SER A 60 -6.08 9.49 18.77
CA SER A 60 -6.73 9.88 20.02
C SER A 60 -7.42 8.69 20.67
N GLU A 61 -6.86 8.22 21.78
CA GLU A 61 -7.43 7.15 22.64
C GLU A 61 -8.72 7.57 23.37
N ASP A 62 -9.11 8.84 23.27
CA ASP A 62 -10.31 9.37 23.90
C ASP A 62 -11.47 9.47 22.90
N GLU A 63 -12.20 8.36 22.69
CA GLU A 63 -13.65 8.40 22.40
C GLU A 63 -14.25 6.98 22.47
N ALA A 64 -14.24 6.40 23.68
CA ALA A 64 -14.91 5.15 23.99
C ALA A 64 -16.45 5.27 24.12
N ALA A 65 -17.10 6.30 23.54
CA ALA A 65 -18.51 6.59 23.81
C ALA A 65 -19.46 6.56 22.60
N TYR A 66 -19.02 6.41 21.35
CA TYR A 66 -19.95 6.23 20.24
C TYR A 66 -20.23 4.74 19.97
N ARG A 67 -21.25 4.19 20.64
CA ARG A 67 -21.85 2.90 20.26
C ARG A 67 -23.03 3.15 19.30
N PRO A 68 -22.83 3.11 17.97
CA PRO A 68 -23.94 3.18 17.05
C PRO A 68 -24.85 1.96 17.26
N ASN A 69 -26.15 2.27 17.29
CA ASN A 69 -27.23 1.35 17.58
C ASN A 69 -27.20 0.11 16.65
N LYS A 70 -27.48 -1.06 17.23
CA LYS A 70 -27.44 -2.38 16.58
C LYS A 70 -28.25 -2.40 15.27
N ARG A 71 -27.61 -2.93 14.21
CA ARG A 71 -28.20 -3.49 12.96
C ARG A 71 -28.64 -2.52 11.86
N LYS A 72 -27.78 -1.60 11.44
CA LYS A 72 -27.81 -1.12 10.04
C LYS A 72 -26.79 -1.93 9.23
N ARG A 73 -27.15 -2.30 7.99
CA ARG A 73 -26.23 -2.96 7.05
C ARG A 73 -24.95 -2.11 6.92
N LYS A 74 -23.77 -2.76 6.94
CA LYS A 74 -22.49 -2.08 6.69
C LYS A 74 -22.60 -1.36 5.35
N THR A 75 -22.27 -0.07 5.35
CA THR A 75 -22.24 0.74 4.13
C THR A 75 -20.78 0.93 3.77
N TYR A 76 -20.31 0.13 2.82
CA TYR A 76 -18.95 0.22 2.31
C TYR A 76 -18.76 1.51 1.52
N ALA A 77 -17.63 2.18 1.72
CA ALA A 77 -17.31 3.45 1.09
C ALA A 77 -16.00 3.40 0.30
N HIS A 78 -15.06 2.54 0.71
CA HIS A 78 -13.72 2.50 0.15
C HIS A 78 -13.27 1.08 -0.19
N VAL A 79 -12.42 0.95 -1.22
CA VAL A 79 -11.61 -0.25 -1.45
C VAL A 79 -10.48 -0.27 -0.42
N ARG A 80 -10.31 -1.40 0.25
CA ARG A 80 -9.38 -1.58 1.38
C ARG A 80 -7.91 -1.48 0.97
N TYR A 81 -7.54 -2.17 -0.10
CA TYR A 81 -6.15 -2.20 -0.58
C TYR A 81 -5.94 -1.20 -1.71
N ARG A 82 -4.94 -0.34 -1.59
CA ARG A 82 -4.57 0.66 -2.61
C ARG A 82 -3.08 0.67 -2.86
N LYS A 83 -2.66 1.15 -4.04
CA LYS A 83 -1.24 1.33 -4.38
C LYS A 83 -0.77 2.71 -3.96
N CYS A 84 0.32 2.80 -3.20
CA CYS A 84 0.96 4.05 -2.84
C CYS A 84 1.60 4.70 -4.08
N THR A 85 1.54 6.03 -4.19
CA THR A 85 2.20 6.75 -5.30
C THR A 85 3.66 7.09 -5.02
N GLN A 86 4.11 6.93 -3.77
CA GLN A 86 5.48 7.22 -3.33
C GLN A 86 6.33 5.94 -3.37
N CYS A 87 6.07 4.99 -2.46
CA CYS A 87 6.81 3.71 -2.42
C CYS A 87 6.33 2.66 -3.44
N LEU A 88 5.23 2.90 -4.16
CA LEU A 88 4.63 1.97 -5.12
C LEU A 88 4.10 0.64 -4.55
N GLU A 89 4.17 0.44 -3.23
CA GLU A 89 3.63 -0.75 -2.59
C GLU A 89 2.10 -0.70 -2.43
N THR A 90 1.48 -1.88 -2.30
CA THR A 90 0.06 -1.98 -1.98
C THR A 90 -0.12 -1.99 -0.47
N PHE A 91 -0.99 -1.14 0.06
CA PHE A 91 -1.22 -0.99 1.49
C PHE A 91 -2.71 -1.05 1.83
N ASP A 92 -3.02 -1.42 3.08
CA ASP A 92 -4.37 -1.38 3.65
C ASP A 92 -4.66 0.03 4.18
N ILE A 93 -5.71 0.68 3.67
CA ILE A 93 -6.07 2.04 4.12
C ILE A 93 -6.55 2.10 5.57
N THR A 94 -6.91 0.96 6.16
CA THR A 94 -7.28 0.85 7.58
C THR A 94 -6.09 0.60 8.50
N ASP A 95 -4.90 0.39 7.93
CA ASP A 95 -3.63 0.18 8.65
C ASP A 95 -2.53 1.07 8.07
N ASN A 96 -2.85 2.35 7.86
CA ASN A 96 -1.92 3.33 7.29
C ASN A 96 -1.43 4.26 8.40
N THR A 97 -0.52 3.81 9.25
CA THR A 97 0.02 4.67 10.33
C THR A 97 1.24 5.46 9.87
N THR A 98 1.64 6.47 10.66
CA THR A 98 2.82 7.28 10.34
C THR A 98 4.09 6.43 10.43
N GLY A 99 4.86 6.38 9.35
CA GLY A 99 6.09 5.59 9.25
C GLY A 99 5.93 4.27 8.49
N CYS A 100 4.72 3.89 8.10
CA CYS A 100 4.49 2.70 7.26
C CYS A 100 5.02 2.85 5.82
N CYS A 101 5.17 4.09 5.33
CA CYS A 101 5.68 4.35 4.00
C CYS A 101 7.06 4.98 4.10
N THR A 102 8.04 4.38 3.45
CA THR A 102 9.38 4.92 3.21
C THR A 102 9.59 5.07 1.71
N TRP A 103 10.25 6.14 1.27
CA TRP A 103 10.54 6.36 -0.15
C TRP A 103 11.74 7.27 -0.34
N HIS A 104 12.21 7.30 -1.59
CA HIS A 104 13.18 8.26 -2.10
C HIS A 104 12.48 9.22 -3.07
N GLU A 105 12.68 10.53 -2.91
CA GLU A 105 12.23 11.53 -3.89
C GLU A 105 13.22 11.69 -5.06
N GLY A 106 14.47 11.27 -4.87
CA GLY A 106 15.54 11.35 -5.85
C GLY A 106 15.48 10.25 -6.90
N GLU A 107 16.36 10.37 -7.89
CA GLU A 107 16.66 9.32 -8.86
C GLU A 107 17.88 8.52 -8.41
N LEU A 108 17.94 7.26 -8.82
CA LEU A 108 19.10 6.40 -8.61
C LEU A 108 20.18 6.77 -9.64
N GLU A 109 21.40 7.03 -9.22
CA GLU A 109 22.54 7.41 -10.06
C GLU A 109 23.70 6.42 -9.92
N PHE A 110 24.48 6.26 -10.99
CA PHE A 110 25.67 5.41 -10.99
C PHE A 110 26.72 5.96 -10.03
N ASP A 111 27.25 5.10 -9.15
CA ASP A 111 28.32 5.44 -8.23
C ASP A 111 29.64 4.86 -8.73
N ASP A 112 30.46 5.68 -9.39
CA ASP A 112 31.76 5.28 -9.93
C ASP A 112 32.82 5.01 -8.85
N GLU A 113 32.55 5.37 -7.59
CA GLU A 113 33.43 5.12 -6.45
C GLU A 113 32.99 3.89 -5.64
N ALA A 114 31.88 3.24 -6.00
CA ALA A 114 31.37 2.08 -5.26
C ALA A 114 32.30 0.85 -5.38
N ASP A 115 32.49 0.17 -4.25
CA ASP A 115 33.34 -1.02 -4.14
C ASP A 115 32.92 -2.12 -5.14
N THR A 116 31.64 -2.18 -5.50
CA THR A 116 31.06 -3.12 -6.47
C THR A 116 31.72 -3.06 -7.85
N TRP A 117 32.26 -1.90 -8.25
CA TRP A 117 32.82 -1.68 -9.59
C TRP A 117 34.34 -1.71 -9.65
N ILE A 118 35.05 -1.80 -8.52
CA ILE A 118 36.52 -1.68 -8.47
C ILE A 118 37.24 -2.70 -9.38
N ASP A 119 36.71 -3.93 -9.46
CA ASP A 119 37.27 -5.01 -10.28
C ASP A 119 36.54 -5.19 -11.62
N TRP A 120 35.60 -4.29 -11.97
CA TRP A 120 34.79 -4.43 -13.18
C TRP A 120 35.53 -3.94 -14.42
N ASP A 121 35.63 -4.80 -15.43
CA ASP A 121 36.21 -4.49 -16.74
C ASP A 121 35.12 -4.46 -17.81
N GLU A 122 34.79 -3.26 -18.33
CA GLU A 122 33.72 -3.10 -19.33
C GLU A 122 34.02 -3.80 -20.66
N ASP A 123 35.29 -4.00 -21.02
CA ASP A 123 35.66 -4.71 -22.25
C ASP A 123 35.32 -6.22 -22.14
N THR A 124 35.27 -6.74 -20.92
CA THR A 124 34.99 -8.16 -20.62
C THR A 124 33.54 -8.37 -20.17
N HIS A 125 33.01 -7.49 -19.33
CA HIS A 125 31.73 -7.63 -18.63
C HIS A 125 30.62 -6.72 -19.17
N GLY A 126 30.95 -5.82 -20.11
CA GLY A 126 30.00 -4.84 -20.64
C GLY A 126 29.83 -3.61 -19.75
N PRO A 127 28.96 -2.67 -20.15
CA PRO A 127 28.81 -1.38 -19.48
C PRO A 127 28.34 -1.51 -18.03
N MET A 128 28.90 -0.70 -17.12
CA MET A 128 28.55 -0.75 -15.70
C MET A 128 27.15 -0.18 -15.42
N ASP A 129 26.79 0.97 -16.00
CA ASP A 129 25.46 1.59 -15.83
C ASP A 129 24.43 1.01 -16.82
N THR A 130 23.71 -0.02 -16.37
CA THR A 130 22.57 -0.60 -17.10
C THR A 130 21.37 -0.77 -16.19
N THR A 131 20.17 -0.86 -16.78
CA THR A 131 18.96 -1.16 -15.99
C THR A 131 19.05 -2.52 -15.30
N GLU A 132 19.69 -3.52 -15.91
CA GLU A 132 19.88 -4.83 -15.31
C GLU A 132 20.79 -4.76 -14.08
N HIS A 133 21.92 -4.03 -14.19
CA HIS A 133 22.83 -3.84 -13.07
C HIS A 133 22.24 -3.02 -11.92
N ARG A 134 21.33 -2.07 -12.19
CA ARG A 134 20.61 -1.34 -11.14
C ARG A 134 19.72 -2.24 -10.28
N GLU A 135 19.25 -3.34 -10.84
CA GLU A 135 18.47 -4.35 -10.10
C GLU A 135 19.37 -5.40 -9.42
N GLU A 136 20.45 -5.81 -10.08
CA GLU A 136 21.36 -6.86 -9.58
C GLU A 136 22.39 -6.37 -8.55
N TYR A 137 22.85 -5.13 -8.71
CA TYR A 137 23.91 -4.49 -7.92
C TYR A 137 23.48 -3.12 -7.41
N PRO A 138 22.38 -3.03 -6.63
CA PRO A 138 21.85 -1.75 -6.18
C PRO A 138 22.82 -0.94 -5.32
N ASP A 139 23.78 -1.59 -4.64
CA ASP A 139 24.84 -0.97 -3.86
C ASP A 139 25.93 -0.29 -4.71
N GLY A 140 26.00 -0.60 -6.01
CA GLY A 140 26.80 0.11 -7.00
C GLY A 140 26.18 1.43 -7.49
N PHE A 141 25.03 1.80 -6.94
CA PHE A 141 24.31 3.03 -7.26
C PHE A 141 23.93 3.77 -5.98
N ARG A 142 23.68 5.07 -6.10
CA ARG A 142 23.27 5.93 -4.97
C ARG A 142 22.04 6.75 -5.28
N TRP A 143 21.25 7.05 -4.26
CA TRP A 143 20.09 7.91 -4.38
C TRP A 143 20.48 9.39 -4.31
N THR A 144 20.11 10.18 -5.31
CA THR A 144 20.40 11.63 -5.36
C THR A 144 19.78 12.46 -4.24
N CYS A 145 18.78 11.93 -3.53
CA CYS A 145 18.13 12.63 -2.42
C CYS A 145 18.86 12.53 -1.08
N CYS A 146 19.68 11.50 -0.87
CA CYS A 146 20.34 11.25 0.42
C CYS A 146 21.76 10.70 0.33
N ASP A 147 22.25 10.42 -0.88
CA ASP A 147 23.53 9.77 -1.18
C ASP A 147 23.67 8.36 -0.55
N ASP A 148 22.58 7.77 -0.08
CA ASP A 148 22.59 6.37 0.40
C ASP A 148 22.59 5.39 -0.78
N PRO A 149 23.11 4.16 -0.58
CA PRO A 149 23.13 3.12 -1.60
C PRO A 149 21.73 2.75 -2.12
N GLY A 150 21.67 2.20 -3.33
CA GLY A 150 20.41 1.88 -4.02
C GLY A 150 19.51 0.88 -3.31
N ASP A 151 20.06 0.05 -2.42
CA ASP A 151 19.33 -0.92 -1.61
C ASP A 151 18.76 -0.34 -0.30
N TYR A 152 18.99 0.95 -0.03
CA TYR A 152 18.43 1.62 1.13
C TYR A 152 16.92 1.85 0.99
N GLU A 153 16.17 1.55 2.06
CA GLU A 153 14.69 1.47 2.07
C GLU A 153 13.97 2.79 1.75
N GLY A 154 14.58 3.94 2.03
CA GLY A 154 14.00 5.27 1.79
C GLY A 154 14.49 6.31 2.78
N CYS A 155 14.86 7.50 2.32
CA CYS A 155 15.29 8.60 3.19
C CYS A 155 14.13 9.43 3.77
N GLU A 156 12.94 9.32 3.18
CA GLU A 156 11.72 9.94 3.68
C GLU A 156 10.77 8.90 4.27
N SER A 157 9.99 9.32 5.27
CA SER A 157 8.99 8.48 5.93
C SER A 157 7.69 9.20 6.20
N GLY A 158 6.59 8.45 6.15
CA GLY A 158 5.26 9.01 6.32
C GLY A 158 4.17 7.95 6.21
N ARG A 159 2.97 8.43 5.86
CA ARG A 159 1.82 7.57 5.59
C ARG A 159 1.75 7.34 4.10
N HIS A 160 1.31 6.17 3.66
CA HIS A 160 1.11 5.93 2.24
C HIS A 160 0.10 6.92 1.66
N SER A 161 0.40 7.45 0.47
CA SER A 161 -0.47 8.37 -0.26
C SER A 161 -0.96 7.75 -1.57
N THR A 162 -2.19 8.07 -1.96
CA THR A 162 -2.73 7.72 -3.29
C THR A 162 -2.78 8.90 -4.25
N VAL A 163 -2.33 10.07 -3.79
CA VAL A 163 -2.28 11.31 -4.56
C VAL A 163 -0.82 11.74 -4.67
N ARG A 164 -0.35 12.00 -5.89
CA ARG A 164 1.01 12.50 -6.13
C ARG A 164 1.16 13.90 -5.49
N GLY A 165 2.16 14.05 -4.63
CA GLY A 165 2.52 15.35 -4.04
C GLY A 165 1.61 15.85 -2.92
N GLU A 166 0.75 15.00 -2.34
CA GLU A 166 0.13 15.34 -1.06
C GLU A 166 1.21 15.26 0.04
N PRO A 167 1.55 16.36 0.71
CA PRO A 167 2.45 16.30 1.85
C PRO A 167 1.84 15.37 2.92
N PRO A 168 2.66 14.70 3.74
CA PRO A 168 2.16 13.91 4.86
C PRO A 168 1.18 14.78 5.63
N GLN A 169 -0.06 14.32 5.80
CA GLN A 169 -1.15 15.09 6.39
C GLN A 169 -0.77 15.51 7.83
N LYS A 170 0.02 16.57 7.96
CA LYS A 170 0.24 17.28 9.21
C LYS A 170 -1.11 17.86 9.54
N ARG A 171 -1.71 17.37 10.62
CA ARG A 171 -2.95 17.88 11.20
C ARG A 171 -2.93 19.41 11.09
N LYS A 172 -3.88 19.98 10.34
CA LYS A 172 -4.16 21.43 10.42
C LYS A 172 -4.70 21.70 11.82
N ARG A 173 -3.78 21.96 12.76
CA ARG A 173 -4.08 22.32 14.15
C ARG A 173 -4.70 23.72 14.28
N TYR A 174 -4.79 24.49 13.18
CA TYR A 174 -5.14 25.91 13.19
C TYR A 174 -6.35 26.27 12.31
N GLU A 175 -7.44 25.51 12.36
CA GLU A 175 -8.69 25.95 11.72
C GLU A 175 -9.89 25.98 12.68
N TYR A 176 -9.69 25.62 13.97
CA TYR A 176 -10.73 25.69 15.01
C TYR A 176 -10.50 26.78 16.07
N GLN A 177 -9.32 27.41 16.10
CA GLN A 177 -9.05 28.53 17.01
C GLN A 177 -9.59 29.85 16.47
N GLU A 178 -9.47 30.10 15.15
CA GLU A 178 -10.01 31.32 14.53
C GLU A 178 -11.55 31.38 14.61
N LEU A 179 -12.25 30.24 14.47
CA LEU A 179 -13.70 30.17 14.62
C LEU A 179 -14.18 30.39 16.07
N ARG A 180 -13.33 30.12 17.08
CA ARG A 180 -13.69 30.28 18.49
C ARG A 180 -13.43 31.70 18.99
N GLU A 181 -12.43 32.38 18.44
CA GLU A 181 -12.16 33.79 18.72
C GLU A 181 -13.20 34.70 18.04
N HIS A 182 -13.68 34.33 16.86
CA HIS A 182 -14.72 35.09 16.15
C HIS A 182 -16.13 34.92 16.76
N ALA A 183 -16.37 33.89 17.58
CA ALA A 183 -17.64 33.65 18.26
C ALA A 183 -17.74 34.33 19.64
N HIS A 184 -16.67 34.98 20.12
CA HIS A 184 -16.65 35.71 21.39
C HIS A 184 -16.58 37.24 21.24
N LEU A 185 -16.73 37.75 20.01
CA LEU A 185 -16.74 39.18 19.69
C LEU A 185 -18.05 39.69 19.06
N GLU A 186 -19.14 38.91 19.13
CA GLU A 186 -20.50 39.38 18.81
C GLU A 186 -21.50 39.11 19.94
#